data_AF-A0A1I2PQQ2-F1
#
_entry.id   AF-A0A1I2PQQ2-F1
#
_cell.length_a   1.000
_cell.length_b   1.000
_cell.length_c   1.000
_cell.angle_alpha   90.00
_cell.angle_beta   90.00
_cell.angle_gamma   90.00
#
_symmetry.space_group_name_H-M   'P 1'
#
loop_
_entity.id
_entity.type
_entity.pdbx_description
1 polymer ?
#
loop_
_entity_poly.entity_id
_entity_poly.type
_entity_poly.pdbx_seq_one_letter_code
_entity_poly.pdbx_strand_id
1 'polypeptide(L)'
;MKAKVVFKTYNQSQLSLLPPSYDDLVPVNHPVRIVNTIIDQIDIADLERSYKGGGTSSYHPRMLLKVIIYAYLRNMYSSRKIEQALLENIHFMWL
;
A
#
# COMPACT_ATOMS: atom_id res chain seq x y z
N MET A 1 9.34 46.85 -2.51
CA MET A 1 10.09 45.91 -1.65
C MET A 1 9.80 44.49 -2.13
N LYS A 2 10.82 43.66 -2.42
CA LYS A 2 10.60 42.25 -2.79
C LYS A 2 10.27 41.44 -1.54
N ALA A 3 9.21 40.62 -1.59
CA ALA A 3 8.82 39.75 -0.48
C ALA A 3 9.93 38.73 -0.19
N LYS A 4 10.22 38.49 1.10
CA LYS A 4 11.21 37.51 1.54
C LYS A 4 10.58 36.11 1.49
N VAL A 5 11.24 35.17 0.84
CA VAL A 5 10.79 33.77 0.78
C VAL A 5 10.95 33.13 2.16
N VAL A 6 9.89 32.50 2.65
CA VAL A 6 9.87 31.76 3.92
C VAL A 6 9.85 30.26 3.58
N PHE A 7 10.83 29.53 4.08
CA PHE A 7 10.92 28.08 3.91
C PHE A 7 10.33 27.35 5.11
N LYS A 8 9.86 26.12 4.90
CA LYS A 8 9.51 25.21 6.01
C LYS A 8 10.78 24.77 6.74
N THR A 9 10.64 24.38 7.99
CA THR A 9 11.74 23.80 8.78
C THR A 9 12.38 22.62 8.05
N TYR A 10 13.70 22.66 7.86
CA TYR A 10 14.47 21.61 7.18
C TYR A 10 15.23 20.79 8.23
N ASN A 11 14.66 19.66 8.63
CA ASN A 11 15.27 18.75 9.60
C ASN A 11 14.88 17.29 9.28
N GLN A 12 15.86 16.47 8.86
CA GLN A 12 15.65 15.04 8.56
C GLN A 12 15.41 14.19 9.82
N SER A 13 15.90 14.64 10.98
CA SER A 13 15.75 13.96 12.28
C SER A 13 14.56 14.50 13.07
N GLN A 14 13.60 15.15 12.40
CA GLN A 14 12.43 15.70 13.06
C GLN A 14 11.55 14.57 13.59
N LEU A 15 11.47 14.48 14.92
CA LEU A 15 10.60 13.55 15.61
C LEU A 15 9.15 14.08 15.59
N SER A 16 8.21 13.19 15.31
CA SER A 16 6.78 13.45 15.52
C SER A 16 6.36 12.90 16.88
N LEU A 17 5.46 13.60 17.57
CA LEU A 17 4.97 13.16 18.89
C LEU A 17 4.26 11.80 18.80
N LEU A 18 3.53 11.55 17.71
CA LEU A 18 2.90 10.28 17.37
C LEU A 18 3.26 9.91 15.92
N PRO A 19 3.53 8.63 15.62
CA PRO A 19 3.74 8.20 14.24
C PRO A 19 2.42 8.31 13.46
N PRO A 20 2.44 8.87 12.24
CA PRO A 20 1.26 8.88 11.38
C PRO A 20 0.88 7.45 10.98
N SER A 21 -0.41 7.17 10.86
CA SER A 21 -0.86 5.89 10.31
C SER A 21 -0.62 5.87 8.80
N TYR A 22 -0.45 4.70 8.19
CA TYR A 22 -0.35 4.62 6.73
C TYR A 22 -1.59 5.20 6.04
N ASP A 23 -2.76 5.11 6.68
CA ASP A 23 -3.99 5.69 6.16
C ASP A 23 -3.91 7.23 6.04
N ASP A 24 -3.25 7.89 7.00
CA ASP A 24 -3.06 9.35 7.00
C ASP A 24 -2.09 9.80 5.90
N LEU A 25 -1.17 8.92 5.51
CA LEU A 25 -0.15 9.17 4.49
C LEU A 25 -0.70 8.97 3.06
N VAL A 26 -1.79 8.23 2.89
CA VAL A 26 -2.38 7.93 1.59
C VAL A 26 -3.59 8.83 1.32
N PRO A 27 -3.53 9.72 0.31
CA PRO A 27 -4.65 10.60 -0.03
C PRO A 27 -5.95 9.84 -0.31
N VAL A 28 -7.09 10.43 0.07
CA VAL A 28 -8.42 9.83 -0.14
C VAL A 28 -8.73 9.55 -1.61
N ASN A 29 -8.23 10.39 -2.51
CA ASN A 29 -8.43 10.26 -3.96
C ASN A 29 -7.38 9.39 -4.65
N HIS A 30 -6.51 8.71 -3.90
CA HIS A 30 -5.44 7.91 -4.48
C HIS A 30 -6.00 6.61 -5.08
N PRO A 31 -5.56 6.17 -6.28
CA PRO A 31 -6.10 4.98 -6.97
C PRO A 31 -5.99 3.69 -6.16
N VAL A 32 -5.04 3.61 -5.22
CA VAL A 32 -4.90 2.45 -4.32
C VAL A 32 -6.17 2.18 -3.50
N ARG A 33 -6.90 3.22 -3.10
CA ARG A 33 -8.15 3.09 -2.34
C ARG A 33 -9.27 2.55 -3.21
N ILE A 34 -9.30 2.95 -4.48
CA ILE A 34 -10.24 2.42 -5.49
C ILE A 34 -10.00 0.93 -5.67
N VAL A 35 -8.75 0.50 -5.82
CA VAL A 35 -8.40 -0.93 -5.91
C VAL A 35 -8.86 -1.66 -4.65
N ASN A 36 -8.56 -1.13 -3.46
CA ASN A 36 -8.98 -1.74 -2.20
C ASN A 36 -10.50 -1.97 -2.15
N THR A 37 -11.30 -0.92 -2.42
CA THR A 37 -12.76 -0.99 -2.38
C THR A 37 -13.31 -1.99 -3.41
N ILE A 38 -12.76 -2.02 -4.63
CA ILE A 38 -13.20 -2.97 -5.66
C ILE A 38 -12.92 -4.41 -5.21
N ILE A 39 -11.71 -4.69 -4.73
CA ILE A 39 -11.34 -6.06 -4.34
C ILE A 39 -12.08 -6.53 -3.08
N ASP A 40 -12.42 -5.62 -2.17
CA ASP A 40 -13.23 -5.95 -1.00
C ASP A 40 -14.67 -6.36 -1.36
N GLN A 41 -15.19 -5.93 -2.51
CA GLN A 41 -16.53 -6.30 -3.00
C GLN A 41 -16.56 -7.59 -3.81
N ILE A 42 -15.40 -8.13 -4.21
CA ILE A 42 -15.33 -9.36 -4.99
C ILE A 42 -15.45 -10.58 -4.07
N ASP A 43 -16.32 -11.51 -4.45
CA ASP A 43 -16.39 -12.82 -3.81
C ASP A 43 -15.15 -13.65 -4.17
N ILE A 44 -14.37 -14.01 -3.15
CA ILE A 44 -13.16 -14.83 -3.27
C ILE A 44 -13.30 -16.13 -2.47
N ALA A 45 -14.51 -16.53 -2.08
CA ALA A 45 -14.73 -17.71 -1.26
C ALA A 45 -14.16 -18.99 -1.90
N ASP A 46 -14.27 -19.14 -3.22
CA ASP A 46 -13.70 -20.29 -3.92
C ASP A 46 -12.17 -20.28 -3.94
N LEU A 47 -11.56 -19.09 -4.00
CA LEU A 47 -10.12 -18.94 -3.86
C LEU A 47 -9.69 -19.30 -2.44
N GLU A 48 -10.36 -18.80 -1.40
CA GLU A 48 -10.08 -19.11 0.00
C GLU A 48 -10.22 -20.61 0.28
N ARG A 49 -11.24 -21.28 -0.26
CA ARG A 49 -11.45 -22.73 -0.15
C ARG A 49 -10.35 -23.57 -0.81
N SER A 50 -9.67 -23.03 -1.83
CA SER A 50 -8.58 -23.72 -2.51
C SER A 50 -7.30 -23.80 -1.66
N TYR A 51 -7.17 -22.96 -0.63
CA TYR A 51 -6.03 -22.98 0.27
C TYR A 51 -6.08 -24.24 1.15
N LYS A 52 -4.98 -24.98 1.13
CA LYS A 52 -4.79 -26.12 2.03
C LYS A 52 -4.21 -25.62 3.35
N GLY A 53 -4.74 -26.15 4.46
CA GLY A 53 -4.14 -25.94 5.76
C GLY A 53 -2.83 -26.73 5.95
N GLY A 54 -2.12 -26.42 7.04
CA GLY A 54 -0.87 -27.08 7.43
C GLY A 54 0.38 -26.30 7.01
N GLY A 55 1.45 -26.41 7.80
CA GLY A 55 2.71 -25.69 7.58
C GLY A 55 2.71 -24.27 8.16
N THR A 56 3.35 -23.34 7.46
CA THR A 56 3.46 -21.93 7.87
C THR A 56 2.18 -21.14 7.58
N SER A 57 1.95 -20.06 8.34
CA SER A 57 0.83 -19.16 8.11
C SER A 57 0.89 -18.55 6.70
N SER A 58 -0.21 -18.63 5.96
CA SER A 58 -0.35 -18.00 4.65
C SER A 58 -0.82 -16.55 4.79
N TYR A 59 -0.38 -15.68 3.87
CA TYR A 59 -0.98 -14.36 3.72
C TYR A 59 -2.42 -14.46 3.22
N HIS A 60 -3.24 -13.47 3.55
CA HIS A 60 -4.64 -13.46 3.13
C HIS A 60 -4.74 -13.31 1.59
N PRO A 61 -5.47 -14.18 0.88
CA PRO A 61 -5.57 -14.14 -0.59
C PRO A 61 -6.10 -12.80 -1.11
N ARG A 62 -7.10 -12.21 -0.41
CA ARG A 62 -7.58 -10.84 -0.69
C ARG A 62 -6.47 -9.78 -0.70
N MET A 63 -5.58 -9.80 0.29
CA MET A 63 -4.46 -8.85 0.38
C MET A 63 -3.49 -9.05 -0.79
N LEU A 64 -3.12 -10.30 -1.09
CA LEU A 64 -2.25 -10.62 -2.22
C LEU A 64 -2.87 -10.16 -3.56
N LEU A 65 -4.18 -10.33 -3.72
CA LEU A 65 -4.91 -9.91 -4.91
C LEU A 65 -4.87 -8.38 -5.08
N LYS A 66 -5.08 -7.62 -4.00
CA LYS A 66 -4.94 -6.15 -4.01
C LYS A 66 -3.56 -5.72 -4.47
N VAL A 67 -2.51 -6.33 -3.90
CA VAL A 67 -1.11 -6.01 -4.24
C VAL A 67 -0.81 -6.31 -5.70
N ILE A 68 -1.21 -7.47 -6.21
CA ILE A 68 -0.96 -7.88 -7.61
C ILE A 68 -1.67 -6.93 -8.58
N ILE A 69 -2.96 -6.67 -8.34
CA ILE A 69 -3.75 -5.80 -9.23
C ILE A 69 -3.21 -4.38 -9.22
N TYR A 70 -2.88 -3.85 -8.04
CA TYR A 70 -2.28 -2.53 -7.94
C TYR A 70 -0.89 -2.45 -8.60
N ALA A 71 -0.06 -3.48 -8.46
CA ALA A 71 1.22 -3.57 -9.16
C ALA A 71 1.03 -3.54 -10.69
N TYR A 72 0.06 -4.29 -11.20
CA TYR A 72 -0.19 -4.37 -12.64
C TYR A 72 -0.75 -3.06 -13.19
N LEU A 73 -1.62 -2.36 -12.44
CA LEU A 73 -2.04 -1.00 -12.78
C LEU A 73 -0.87 0.00 -12.84
N ARG A 74 0.21 -0.27 -12.11
CA ARG A 74 1.46 0.52 -12.12
C ARG A 74 2.47 0.03 -13.16
N ASN A 75 2.10 -0.90 -14.05
CA ASN A 75 2.97 -1.56 -15.02
C ASN A 75 4.16 -2.31 -14.39
N MET A 76 3.98 -2.81 -13.15
CA MET A 76 4.98 -3.58 -12.43
C MET A 76 4.62 -5.06 -12.44
N TYR A 77 5.31 -5.84 -13.26
CA TYR A 77 5.02 -7.28 -13.43
C TYR A 77 6.06 -8.21 -12.79
N SER A 78 7.23 -7.66 -12.41
CA SER A 78 8.29 -8.44 -11.78
C SER A 78 8.03 -8.64 -10.29
N SER A 79 7.96 -9.90 -9.85
CA SER A 79 7.74 -10.23 -8.43
C SER A 79 8.79 -9.60 -7.51
N ARG A 80 10.05 -9.50 -7.94
CA ARG A 80 11.12 -8.83 -7.18
C ARG A 80 10.90 -7.33 -7.06
N LYS A 81 10.41 -6.68 -8.12
CA LYS A 81 10.06 -5.26 -8.05
C LYS A 81 8.84 -5.01 -7.16
N ILE A 82 7.88 -5.94 -7.14
CA ILE A 82 6.70 -5.87 -6.27
C ILE A 82 7.13 -6.04 -4.80
N GLU A 83 7.99 -7.02 -4.51
CA GLU A 83 8.59 -7.23 -3.19
C GLU A 83 9.31 -5.97 -2.70
N GLN A 84 10.14 -5.35 -3.54
CA GLN A 84 10.82 -4.10 -3.20
C GLN A 84 9.81 -2.95 -2.96
N ALA A 85 8.77 -2.84 -3.77
CA ALA A 85 7.74 -1.81 -3.59
C ALA A 85 6.96 -1.99 -2.29
N LEU A 86 6.71 -3.22 -1.84
CA LEU A 86 6.10 -3.48 -0.53
C LEU A 86 6.95 -2.95 0.64
N LEU A 87 8.28 -2.88 0.47
CA LEU A 87 9.21 -2.41 1.50
C LEU A 87 9.49 -0.90 1.46
N GLU A 88 9.28 -0.25 0.31
CA GLU A 88 9.69 1.14 0.10
C GLU A 88 8.51 2.08 -0.15
N ASN A 89 7.37 1.57 -0.62
CA ASN A 89 6.27 2.39 -1.10
C ASN A 89 5.07 2.32 -0.15
N ILE A 90 4.73 3.48 0.43
CA ILE A 90 3.61 3.63 1.38
C ILE A 90 2.26 3.13 0.83
N HIS A 91 2.03 3.19 -0.49
CA HIS A 91 0.78 2.74 -1.10
C HIS A 91 0.70 1.22 -1.12
N PHE A 92 1.83 0.53 -1.30
CA PHE A 92 1.87 -0.92 -1.22
C PHE A 92 1.83 -1.41 0.23
N MET A 93 2.44 -0.69 1.16
CA MET A 93 2.37 -1.00 2.60
C MET A 93 0.97 -0.85 3.19
N TRP A 94 0.14 0.03 2.61
CA TRP A 94 -1.23 0.27 3.06
C TRP A 94 -2.22 -0.83 2.63
N LEU A 95 -1.91 -1.58 1.57
CA LEU A 95 -2.76 -2.66 1.03
C LEU A 95 -2.65 -3.97 1.82
#